data_AF-A0A9X5XHU3-F1
#
_entry.id   AF-A0A9X5XHU3-F1
#
_cell.length_a   1.000
_cell.length_b   1.000
_cell.length_c   1.000
_cell.angle_alpha   90.00
_cell.angle_beta   90.00
_cell.angle_gamma   90.00
#
_symmetry.space_group_name_H-M   'P 1'
#
loop_
_entity.id
_entity.type
_entity.pdbx_description
1 polymer ?
#
loop_
_entity_poly.entity_id
_entity_poly.type
_entity_poly.pdbx_seq_one_letter_code
_entity_poly.pdbx_strand_id
1 'polypeptide(L)'
;MLRETLQKVPFFLVEEEGIRKRVTSQELDQYDKIETMESAVTEHVEYLLRELPGGTRESVINLLSADQQDQVKTQNPVLCTRLGRTDEVDELFLAEWEVCAVTGNINSRSCSVTWQKKNDNQRWTPEHIMNSSLEILERERDGYGGPPTPLVRLPIGEVSVSGFSSTMQGFIAGEKRYLLPGHPWQSMVDALDSECEADELKVRLLLLCWLITQRTGGDDQRHFRYTASRKVFSVAETQETLQRRGLLDLVDWPEFARIARSSDSVIEFFDTRKWQRWGGRYGLL
;
A
#
# COMPACT_ATOMS: atom_id res chain seq x y z
N MET A 1 -16.08 15.27 -17.88
CA MET A 1 -17.44 15.54 -17.35
C MET A 1 -17.69 14.93 -15.96
N LEU A 2 -17.65 13.59 -15.76
CA LEU A 2 -17.87 13.00 -14.41
C LEU A 2 -16.75 13.37 -13.42
N ARG A 3 -15.48 13.19 -13.81
CA ARG A 3 -14.30 13.51 -12.99
C ARG A 3 -14.30 14.98 -12.50
N GLU A 4 -14.52 15.92 -13.42
CA GLU A 4 -14.60 17.37 -13.12
C GLU A 4 -15.77 17.73 -12.19
N THR A 5 -16.86 16.96 -12.23
CA THR A 5 -18.01 17.16 -11.34
C THR A 5 -17.70 16.63 -9.96
N LEU A 6 -17.11 15.43 -9.86
CA LEU A 6 -16.70 14.82 -8.59
C LEU A 6 -15.68 15.68 -7.84
N GLN A 7 -14.79 16.36 -8.57
CA GLN A 7 -13.79 17.24 -7.98
C GLN A 7 -14.37 18.38 -7.13
N LYS A 8 -15.62 18.81 -7.41
CA LYS A 8 -16.32 19.91 -6.73
C LYS A 8 -17.19 19.46 -5.56
N VAL A 9 -17.33 18.16 -5.34
CA VAL A 9 -18.17 17.62 -4.26
C VAL A 9 -17.30 17.37 -3.02
N PRO A 10 -17.72 17.82 -1.82
CA PRO A 10 -16.90 17.73 -0.61
C PRO A 10 -16.98 16.32 0.01
N PHE A 11 -16.33 15.36 -0.63
CA PHE A 11 -16.30 13.95 -0.22
C PHE A 11 -15.28 13.64 0.86
N PHE A 12 -14.23 14.46 0.99
CA PHE A 12 -13.14 14.19 1.92
C PHE A 12 -13.45 14.80 3.28
N LEU A 13 -13.25 14.03 4.35
CA LEU A 13 -13.32 14.53 5.72
C LEU A 13 -11.90 14.76 6.21
N VAL A 14 -11.57 16.00 6.53
CA VAL A 14 -10.26 16.39 7.06
C VAL A 14 -10.42 16.92 8.48
N GLU A 15 -9.51 16.52 9.35
CA GLU A 15 -9.35 17.06 10.70
C GLU A 15 -8.05 17.85 10.78
N GLU A 16 -8.16 19.11 11.18
CA GLU A 16 -7.04 20.05 11.32
C GLU A 16 -7.28 20.87 12.59
N GLU A 17 -6.29 20.91 13.49
CA GLU A 17 -6.39 21.62 14.77
C GLU A 17 -7.62 21.22 15.61
N GLY A 18 -8.02 19.95 15.53
CA GLY A 18 -9.20 19.42 16.21
C GLY A 18 -10.53 19.82 15.55
N ILE A 19 -10.53 20.52 14.42
CA ILE A 19 -11.74 20.90 13.69
C ILE A 19 -11.94 19.95 12.51
N ARG A 20 -13.12 19.34 12.44
CA ARG A 20 -13.54 18.49 11.31
C ARG A 20 -14.27 19.29 10.25
N LYS A 21 -13.77 19.26 9.02
CA LYS A 21 -14.38 19.91 7.86
C LYS A 21 -14.48 18.95 6.69
N ARG A 22 -15.57 19.06 5.92
CA ARG A 22 -15.67 18.39 4.63
C ARG A 22 -15.01 19.26 3.58
N VAL A 23 -14.15 18.66 2.77
CA VAL A 23 -13.40 19.34 1.73
C VAL A 23 -13.51 18.60 0.41
N THR A 24 -13.43 19.36 -0.67
CA THR A 24 -13.36 18.90 -2.05
C THR A 24 -11.94 18.47 -2.39
N SER A 25 -11.76 17.75 -3.50
CA SER A 25 -10.41 17.43 -4.00
C SER A 25 -9.57 18.69 -4.28
N GLN A 26 -10.20 19.76 -4.78
CA GLN A 26 -9.51 21.02 -5.09
C GLN A 26 -9.03 21.75 -3.83
N GLU A 27 -9.76 21.61 -2.73
CA GLU A 27 -9.32 22.16 -1.44
C GLU A 27 -8.17 21.34 -0.85
N LEU A 28 -8.07 20.04 -1.15
CA LEU A 28 -6.89 19.25 -0.76
C LEU A 28 -5.62 19.77 -1.43
N ASP A 29 -5.72 20.37 -2.62
CA ASP A 29 -4.58 20.95 -3.34
C ASP A 29 -3.96 22.15 -2.61
N GLN A 30 -4.57 22.65 -1.53
CA GLN A 30 -3.97 23.70 -0.70
C GLN A 30 -2.93 23.17 0.28
N TYR A 31 -2.91 21.86 0.54
CA TYR A 31 -1.96 21.24 1.46
C TYR A 31 -0.76 20.68 0.71
N ASP A 32 0.41 20.74 1.35
CA ASP A 32 1.63 20.10 0.83
C ASP A 32 1.69 18.62 1.24
N LYS A 33 1.19 18.32 2.44
CA LYS A 33 1.19 17.00 3.06
C LYS A 33 -0.12 16.74 3.77
N ILE A 34 -0.56 15.49 3.72
CA ILE A 34 -1.77 15.01 4.39
C ILE A 34 -1.42 13.70 5.08
N GLU A 35 -1.94 13.47 6.28
CA GLU A 35 -1.76 12.21 6.99
C GLU A 35 -3.03 11.36 6.98
N THR A 36 -2.89 10.05 6.89
CA THR A 36 -3.97 9.09 7.17
C THR A 36 -3.50 8.12 8.23
N MET A 37 -4.41 7.71 9.13
CA MET A 37 -4.09 6.72 10.15
C MET A 37 -4.94 5.46 9.99
N GLU A 38 -4.27 4.35 9.67
CA GLU A 38 -4.84 3.02 9.63
C GLU A 38 -4.75 2.37 11.01
N SER A 39 -5.88 2.02 11.62
CA SER A 39 -5.96 1.12 12.77
C SER A 39 -7.39 0.63 12.97
N ALA A 40 -7.55 -0.57 13.51
CA ALA A 40 -8.87 -1.08 13.84
C ALA A 40 -9.61 -0.15 14.81
N VAL A 41 -8.92 0.43 15.81
CA VAL A 41 -9.55 1.33 16.78
C VAL A 41 -10.03 2.60 16.09
N THR A 42 -9.22 3.13 15.18
CA THR A 42 -9.48 4.40 14.50
C THR A 42 -10.69 4.28 13.60
N GLU A 43 -10.85 3.14 12.93
CA GLU A 43 -12.04 2.82 12.16
C GLU A 43 -13.32 2.80 13.02
N HIS A 44 -13.29 2.17 14.20
CA HIS A 44 -14.45 2.16 15.10
C HIS A 44 -14.75 3.55 15.68
N VAL A 45 -13.71 4.33 15.98
CA VAL A 45 -13.84 5.73 16.41
C VAL A 45 -14.48 6.57 15.30
N GLU A 46 -14.11 6.38 14.03
CA GLU A 46 -14.75 7.08 12.92
C GLU A 46 -16.23 6.70 12.76
N TYR A 47 -16.59 5.43 12.97
CA TYR A 47 -18.00 5.04 13.00
C TYR A 47 -18.76 5.74 14.13
N LEU A 48 -18.20 5.80 15.34
CA LEU A 48 -18.82 6.50 16.46
C LEU A 48 -18.97 8.00 16.19
N LEU A 49 -17.94 8.64 15.62
CA LEU A 49 -17.95 10.07 15.31
C LEU A 49 -18.98 10.45 14.23
N ARG A 50 -19.37 9.53 13.35
CA ARG A 50 -20.46 9.75 12.40
C ARG A 50 -21.83 9.85 13.09
N GLU A 51 -21.97 9.20 14.24
CA GLU A 51 -23.19 9.21 15.05
C GLU A 51 -23.19 10.35 16.09
N LEU A 52 -22.02 10.96 16.37
CA LEU A 52 -21.86 12.03 17.36
C LEU A 52 -21.67 13.41 16.69
N PRO A 53 -22.72 14.24 16.61
CA PRO A 53 -22.59 15.57 16.02
C PRO A 53 -21.59 16.43 16.82
N GLY A 54 -20.59 16.98 16.15
CA GLY A 54 -19.57 17.85 16.75
C GLY A 54 -18.45 17.14 17.51
N GLY A 55 -18.43 15.81 17.53
CA GLY A 55 -17.33 15.05 18.10
C GLY A 55 -16.05 15.19 17.25
N THR A 56 -14.90 15.22 17.92
CA THR A 56 -13.57 15.21 17.31
C THR A 56 -12.86 13.91 17.67
N ARG A 57 -11.87 13.50 16.87
CA ARG A 57 -11.11 12.30 17.20
C ARG A 57 -10.40 12.43 18.53
N GLU A 58 -9.83 13.60 18.81
CA GLU A 58 -9.26 13.93 20.11
C GLU A 58 -10.28 13.76 21.26
N SER A 59 -11.52 14.23 21.08
CA SER A 59 -12.55 14.09 22.13
C SER A 59 -12.89 12.62 22.44
N VAL A 60 -12.96 11.76 21.42
CA VAL A 60 -13.24 10.33 21.60
C VAL A 60 -12.03 9.58 22.13
N ILE A 61 -10.83 9.90 21.64
CA ILE A 61 -9.59 9.34 22.17
C ILE A 61 -9.42 9.75 23.64
N ASN A 62 -9.66 11.00 24.01
CA ASN A 62 -9.60 11.44 25.41
C ASN A 62 -10.63 10.73 26.31
N LEU A 63 -11.78 10.33 25.75
CA LEU A 63 -12.76 9.51 26.46
C LEU A 63 -12.33 8.03 26.60
N LEU A 64 -11.62 7.49 25.61
CA LEU A 64 -11.19 6.08 25.58
C LEU A 64 -9.82 5.85 26.26
N SER A 65 -8.95 6.85 26.22
CA SER A 65 -7.59 6.84 26.73
C SER A 65 -7.54 7.56 28.07
N ALA A 66 -7.92 6.87 29.14
CA ALA A 66 -7.76 7.40 30.49
C ALA A 66 -6.28 7.57 30.92
N ASP A 67 -5.29 7.10 30.15
CA ASP A 67 -3.87 7.14 30.56
C ASP A 67 -2.82 7.03 29.42
N GLN A 68 -3.18 7.17 28.14
CA GLN A 68 -2.19 7.09 27.04
C GLN A 68 -1.90 8.45 26.42
N GLN A 69 -0.81 9.06 26.87
CA GLN A 69 -0.22 10.31 26.40
C GLN A 69 0.53 10.18 25.05
N ASP A 70 0.13 9.27 24.15
CA ASP A 70 0.62 9.27 22.76
C ASP A 70 -0.23 10.23 21.92
N GLN A 71 -0.27 11.51 22.33
CA GLN A 71 -0.73 12.58 21.47
C GLN A 71 0.39 12.87 20.46
N VAL A 72 0.40 12.12 19.36
CA VAL A 72 1.02 12.63 18.14
C VAL A 72 0.18 13.84 17.73
N LYS A 73 0.58 15.04 18.15
CA LYS A 73 0.13 16.28 17.53
C LYS A 73 0.63 16.25 16.10
N THR A 74 -0.21 15.75 15.20
CA THR A 74 0.07 15.79 13.77
C THR A 74 0.09 17.25 13.36
N GLN A 75 1.25 17.73 12.89
CA GLN A 75 1.36 19.10 12.34
C GLN A 75 0.62 19.21 11.00
N ASN A 76 0.33 18.08 10.36
CA ASN A 76 -0.36 18.00 9.08
C ASN A 76 -1.86 17.73 9.27
N PRO A 77 -2.71 18.16 8.33
CA PRO A 77 -4.11 17.77 8.28
C PRO A 77 -4.24 16.25 8.18
N VAL A 78 -5.19 15.69 8.94
CA VAL A 78 -5.49 14.26 8.94
C VAL A 78 -6.71 14.01 8.07
N LEU A 79 -6.55 13.22 7.01
CA LEU A 79 -7.66 12.73 6.22
C LEU A 79 -8.34 11.57 6.97
N CYS A 80 -9.56 11.82 7.44
CA CYS A 80 -10.41 10.87 8.17
C CYS A 80 -11.20 9.96 7.21
N THR A 81 -11.20 10.26 5.91
CA THR A 81 -11.73 9.35 4.90
C THR A 81 -10.78 8.17 4.74
N ARG A 82 -11.31 6.96 4.88
CA ARG A 82 -10.55 5.73 4.64
C ARG A 82 -10.24 5.62 3.15
N LEU A 83 -8.96 5.66 2.81
CA LEU A 83 -8.47 5.47 1.44
C LEU A 83 -8.28 3.98 1.12
N GLY A 84 -8.39 3.65 -0.17
CA GLY A 84 -8.03 2.36 -0.76
C GLY A 84 -9.14 1.30 -0.71
N ARG A 85 -10.39 1.68 -0.95
CA ARG A 85 -11.55 0.82 -1.20
C ARG A 85 -11.81 0.55 -2.69
N THR A 86 -10.89 0.97 -3.57
CA THR A 86 -11.02 0.89 -5.04
C THR A 86 -12.30 1.56 -5.56
N ASP A 87 -12.67 2.71 -4.97
CA ASP A 87 -13.74 3.57 -5.50
C ASP A 87 -13.19 4.77 -6.26
N GLU A 88 -14.03 5.44 -7.04
CA GLU A 88 -13.64 6.57 -7.90
C GLU A 88 -13.14 7.77 -7.09
N VAL A 89 -13.49 7.87 -5.80
CA VAL A 89 -13.04 8.96 -4.92
C VAL A 89 -11.61 8.74 -4.46
N ASP A 90 -11.25 7.51 -4.15
CA ASP A 90 -9.87 7.12 -3.84
C ASP A 90 -8.96 7.28 -5.05
N GLU A 91 -9.43 6.92 -6.25
CA GLU A 91 -8.67 7.14 -7.48
C GLU A 91 -8.39 8.63 -7.74
N LEU A 92 -9.34 9.52 -7.42
CA LEU A 92 -9.15 10.97 -7.52
C LEU A 92 -8.02 11.46 -6.61
N PHE A 93 -7.98 11.00 -5.37
CA PHE A 93 -6.90 11.36 -4.43
C PHE A 93 -5.56 10.74 -4.86
N LEU A 94 -5.56 9.44 -5.14
CA LEU A 94 -4.35 8.67 -5.43
C LEU A 94 -3.76 8.99 -6.82
N ALA A 95 -4.50 9.69 -7.68
CA ALA A 95 -4.00 10.23 -8.93
C ALA A 95 -2.90 11.28 -8.70
N GLU A 96 -3.06 12.16 -7.71
CA GLU A 96 -2.17 13.31 -7.47
C GLU A 96 -1.27 13.11 -6.25
N TRP A 97 -1.58 12.16 -5.37
CA TRP A 97 -0.88 11.95 -4.11
C TRP A 97 -0.13 10.62 -4.08
N GLU A 98 1.02 10.60 -3.42
CA GLU A 98 1.80 9.39 -3.16
C GLU A 98 2.37 9.39 -1.73
N VAL A 99 2.74 8.22 -1.23
CA VAL A 99 3.29 8.08 0.13
C VAL A 99 4.71 8.66 0.17
N CYS A 100 4.99 9.56 1.10
CA CYS A 100 6.33 10.09 1.33
C CYS A 100 6.93 9.65 2.67
N ALA A 101 6.09 9.30 3.64
CA ALA A 101 6.51 8.76 4.91
C ALA A 101 5.50 7.75 5.46
N VAL A 102 6.00 6.79 6.22
CA VAL A 102 5.16 5.81 6.91
C VAL A 102 5.75 5.51 8.29
N THR A 103 4.88 5.52 9.31
CA THR A 103 5.24 5.25 10.70
C THR A 103 4.33 4.17 11.27
N GLY A 104 4.92 3.01 11.57
CA GLY A 104 4.24 1.94 12.28
C GLY A 104 4.28 2.18 13.79
N ASN A 105 3.24 1.73 14.50
CA ASN A 105 3.30 1.51 15.94
C ASN A 105 2.72 0.11 16.21
N ILE A 106 3.62 -0.83 16.47
CA ILE A 106 3.29 -2.24 16.64
C ILE A 106 2.43 -2.46 17.89
N ASN A 107 2.70 -1.70 18.95
CA ASN A 107 2.01 -1.83 20.23
C ASN A 107 0.55 -1.40 20.13
N SER A 108 0.28 -0.26 19.47
CA SER A 108 -1.07 0.23 19.23
C SER A 108 -1.72 -0.35 17.96
N ARG A 109 -0.99 -1.16 17.18
CA ARG A 109 -1.38 -1.70 15.87
C ARG A 109 -1.90 -0.61 14.93
N SER A 110 -1.18 0.51 14.87
CA SER A 110 -1.51 1.62 13.99
C SER A 110 -0.41 1.87 12.97
N CYS A 111 -0.82 2.33 11.79
CA CYS A 111 0.08 2.81 10.75
C CYS A 111 -0.34 4.24 10.40
N SER A 112 0.56 5.21 10.58
CA SER A 112 0.38 6.56 10.03
C SER A 112 1.09 6.63 8.68
N VAL A 113 0.39 7.12 7.67
CA VAL A 113 0.88 7.28 6.31
C VAL A 113 0.80 8.76 5.96
N THR A 114 1.94 9.36 5.63
CA THR A 114 2.00 10.75 5.15
C THR A 114 2.06 10.76 3.64
N TRP A 115 1.07 11.39 3.04
CA TRP A 115 0.93 11.60 1.62
C TRP A 115 1.51 12.96 1.25
N GLN A 116 2.19 13.01 0.11
CA GLN A 116 2.65 14.22 -0.53
C GLN A 116 2.19 14.21 -1.99
N LYS A 117 1.98 15.38 -2.57
CA LYS A 117 1.70 15.48 -4.00
C LYS A 117 2.85 14.87 -4.81
N LYS A 118 2.47 14.13 -5.84
CA LYS A 118 3.41 13.60 -6.83
C LYS A 118 4.14 14.76 -7.49
N ASN A 119 5.42 14.55 -7.75
CA ASN A 119 6.25 15.43 -8.54
C ASN A 119 6.95 14.58 -9.61
N ASP A 120 7.87 15.19 -10.36
CA ASP A 120 8.63 14.49 -11.39
C ASP A 120 9.48 13.34 -10.82
N ASN A 121 9.80 13.39 -9.52
CA ASN A 121 10.56 12.37 -8.79
C ASN A 121 9.62 11.37 -8.10
N GLN A 122 9.01 10.50 -8.91
CA GLN A 122 8.12 9.44 -8.44
C GLN A 122 8.80 8.57 -7.37
N ARG A 123 8.11 8.30 -6.25
CA ARG A 123 8.69 7.51 -5.13
C ARG A 123 8.33 6.03 -5.18
N TRP A 124 7.30 5.69 -5.94
CA TRP A 124 6.72 4.35 -5.95
C TRP A 124 6.43 3.86 -7.35
N THR A 125 6.65 2.57 -7.59
CA THR A 125 6.25 1.94 -8.85
C THR A 125 4.73 2.04 -9.10
N PRO A 126 4.28 1.91 -10.37
CA PRO A 126 2.86 1.92 -10.70
C PRO A 126 2.07 0.77 -10.06
N GLU A 127 0.76 0.95 -9.93
CA GLU A 127 -0.10 0.09 -9.11
C GLU A 127 -0.65 -1.13 -9.83
N HIS A 128 -0.71 -1.08 -11.16
CA HIS A 128 -1.27 -2.12 -12.00
C HIS A 128 -0.54 -2.19 -13.34
N ILE A 129 -0.69 -3.34 -14.00
CA ILE A 129 -0.08 -3.62 -15.31
C ILE A 129 -0.92 -3.06 -16.48
N MET A 130 -2.15 -2.61 -16.23
CA MET A 130 -3.02 -2.08 -17.29
C MET A 130 -2.36 -0.95 -18.07
N ASN A 131 -2.64 -0.92 -19.37
CA ASN A 131 -2.06 -0.06 -20.39
C ASN A 131 -0.55 -0.23 -20.59
N SER A 132 0.01 -1.42 -20.27
CA SER A 132 1.41 -1.76 -20.53
C SER A 132 1.55 -2.98 -21.44
N SER A 133 2.77 -3.20 -21.96
CA SER A 133 3.13 -4.40 -22.73
C SER A 133 3.00 -5.71 -21.95
N LEU A 134 2.90 -5.64 -20.62
CA LEU A 134 2.83 -6.79 -19.74
C LEU A 134 1.40 -7.25 -19.42
N GLU A 135 0.36 -6.58 -19.95
CA GLU A 135 -1.05 -6.99 -19.75
C GLU A 135 -1.32 -8.45 -20.11
N ILE A 136 -0.54 -8.99 -21.04
CA ILE A 136 -0.62 -10.39 -21.44
C ILE A 136 -0.45 -11.36 -20.26
N LEU A 137 0.36 -10.99 -19.26
CA LEU A 137 0.59 -11.79 -18.05
C LEU A 137 -0.65 -11.83 -17.14
N GLU A 138 -1.43 -10.74 -17.08
CA GLU A 138 -2.67 -10.69 -16.31
C GLU A 138 -3.79 -11.50 -16.99
N ARG A 139 -3.91 -11.38 -18.32
CA ARG A 139 -4.93 -12.09 -19.12
C ARG A 139 -4.81 -13.62 -19.01
N GLU A 140 -3.57 -14.14 -18.93
CA GLU A 140 -3.33 -15.57 -18.75
C GLU A 140 -3.63 -16.05 -17.32
N ARG A 141 -3.48 -15.19 -16.32
CA ARG A 141 -3.72 -15.56 -14.92
C ARG A 141 -5.21 -15.69 -14.59
N ASP A 142 -6.00 -14.67 -14.92
CA ASP A 142 -7.38 -14.56 -14.46
C ASP A 142 -8.42 -14.98 -15.50
N GLY A 143 -7.98 -15.30 -16.72
CA GLY A 143 -8.89 -15.34 -17.87
C GLY A 143 -9.44 -13.94 -18.19
N TYR A 144 -10.25 -13.82 -19.24
CA TYR A 144 -10.72 -12.53 -19.77
C TYR A 144 -11.67 -11.72 -18.85
N GLY A 145 -11.77 -11.98 -17.54
CA GLY A 145 -12.89 -11.50 -16.72
C GLY A 145 -12.64 -11.07 -15.27
N GLY A 146 -11.40 -10.81 -14.85
CA GLY A 146 -11.10 -10.35 -13.49
C GLY A 146 -10.80 -8.84 -13.38
N PRO A 147 -11.04 -8.19 -12.21
CA PRO A 147 -10.46 -6.89 -11.93
C PRO A 147 -8.92 -6.99 -11.94
N PRO A 148 -8.20 -5.91 -12.31
CA PRO A 148 -6.73 -5.94 -12.34
C PRO A 148 -6.18 -6.30 -10.97
N THR A 149 -5.20 -7.20 -10.90
CA THR A 149 -4.60 -7.51 -9.60
C THR A 149 -3.73 -6.33 -9.16
N PRO A 150 -3.97 -5.79 -7.95
CA PRO A 150 -3.13 -4.74 -7.40
C PRO A 150 -1.73 -5.30 -7.16
N LEU A 151 -0.72 -4.61 -7.70
CA LEU A 151 0.67 -4.98 -7.52
C LEU A 151 1.18 -4.56 -6.15
N VAL A 152 2.14 -5.30 -5.63
CA VAL A 152 3.03 -4.83 -4.58
C VAL A 152 3.87 -3.70 -5.13
N ARG A 153 3.81 -2.53 -4.48
CA ARG A 153 4.55 -1.33 -4.88
C ARG A 153 5.94 -1.32 -4.26
N LEU A 154 6.93 -0.97 -5.07
CA LEU A 154 8.33 -0.89 -4.68
C LEU A 154 8.73 0.58 -4.50
N PRO A 155 9.50 0.91 -3.44
CA PRO A 155 10.09 2.22 -3.30
C PRO A 155 11.21 2.39 -4.34
N ILE A 156 11.08 3.41 -5.18
CA ILE A 156 12.08 3.83 -6.18
C ILE A 156 12.64 5.22 -5.90
N GLY A 157 12.09 5.92 -4.91
CA GLY A 157 12.57 7.21 -4.44
C GLY A 157 12.60 7.29 -2.92
N GLU A 158 12.90 8.47 -2.39
CA GLU A 158 13.01 8.67 -0.94
C GLU A 158 11.66 8.54 -0.22
N VAL A 159 11.60 7.57 0.70
CA VAL A 159 10.46 7.33 1.59
C VAL A 159 10.97 7.20 3.02
N SER A 160 10.47 8.05 3.92
CA SER A 160 10.83 7.98 5.34
C SER A 160 10.06 6.87 6.04
N VAL A 161 10.75 5.98 6.74
CA VAL A 161 10.13 4.84 7.42
C VAL A 161 10.56 4.77 8.89
N SER A 162 9.61 4.55 9.80
CA SER A 162 9.93 4.33 11.21
C SER A 162 8.91 3.43 11.92
N GLY A 163 9.29 2.88 13.08
CA GLY A 163 8.37 2.18 14.00
C GLY A 163 7.90 0.78 13.57
N PHE A 164 8.48 0.21 12.52
CA PHE A 164 8.29 -1.19 12.11
C PHE A 164 9.34 -2.11 12.74
N SER A 165 9.04 -3.40 12.89
CA SER A 165 10.02 -4.39 13.33
C SER A 165 10.95 -4.74 12.17
N SER A 166 12.12 -5.29 12.48
CA SER A 166 13.04 -5.80 11.45
C SER A 166 12.50 -6.97 10.63
N THR A 167 11.43 -7.63 11.10
CA THR A 167 10.76 -8.73 10.37
C THR A 167 9.73 -8.21 9.37
N MET A 168 9.21 -7.01 9.58
CA MET A 168 8.22 -6.40 8.68
C MET A 168 8.95 -5.73 7.52
N GLN A 169 8.71 -6.24 6.32
CA GLN A 169 9.33 -5.73 5.08
C GLN A 169 8.33 -5.03 4.16
N GLY A 170 7.08 -4.92 4.60
CA GLY A 170 6.04 -4.17 3.89
C GLY A 170 4.95 -3.70 4.83
N PHE A 171 4.07 -2.83 4.32
CA PHE A 171 2.87 -2.38 5.00
C PHE A 171 1.69 -2.34 4.04
N ILE A 172 0.49 -2.26 4.61
CA ILE A 172 -0.75 -2.11 3.86
C ILE A 172 -1.39 -0.76 4.21
N ALA A 173 -1.73 0.02 3.19
CA ALA A 173 -2.53 1.24 3.30
C ALA A 173 -3.76 1.09 2.39
N GLY A 174 -4.96 1.12 2.97
CA GLY A 174 -6.17 0.66 2.31
C GLY A 174 -6.08 -0.80 1.82
N GLU A 175 -6.15 -0.99 0.50
CA GLU A 175 -5.96 -2.29 -0.17
C GLU A 175 -4.60 -2.43 -0.86
N LYS A 176 -3.77 -1.39 -0.83
CA LYS A 176 -2.49 -1.33 -1.52
C LYS A 176 -1.38 -1.88 -0.62
N ARG A 177 -0.50 -2.70 -1.22
CA ARG A 177 0.68 -3.26 -0.56
C ARG A 177 1.91 -2.50 -0.98
N TYR A 178 2.73 -2.14 -0.01
CA TYR A 178 3.96 -1.39 -0.21
C TYR A 178 5.10 -2.14 0.45
N LEU A 179 6.24 -2.27 -0.23
CA LEU A 179 7.47 -2.70 0.43
C LEU A 179 8.14 -1.52 1.13
N LEU A 180 8.78 -1.79 2.25
CA LEU A 180 9.63 -0.83 2.94
C LEU A 180 11.02 -0.79 2.28
N PRO A 181 11.70 0.37 2.27
CA PRO A 181 13.09 0.43 1.82
C PRO A 181 13.97 -0.59 2.55
N GLY A 182 14.91 -1.20 1.82
CA GLY A 182 15.74 -2.28 2.35
C GLY A 182 15.09 -3.67 2.29
N HIS A 183 13.99 -3.80 1.55
CA HIS A 183 13.40 -5.10 1.24
C HIS A 183 14.38 -6.00 0.44
N PRO A 184 14.16 -7.33 0.39
CA PRO A 184 15.11 -8.28 -0.20
C PRO A 184 15.46 -8.01 -1.67
N TRP A 185 14.50 -7.48 -2.44
CA TRP A 185 14.68 -7.12 -3.85
C TRP A 185 15.22 -5.70 -4.10
N GLN A 186 15.64 -4.96 -3.06
CA GLN A 186 16.04 -3.55 -3.22
C GLN A 186 17.23 -3.40 -4.17
N SER A 187 18.21 -4.29 -4.08
CA SER A 187 19.38 -4.31 -4.98
C SER A 187 19.00 -4.41 -6.46
N MET A 188 17.91 -5.12 -6.78
CA MET A 188 17.41 -5.22 -8.15
C MET A 188 16.77 -3.91 -8.62
N VAL A 189 16.09 -3.20 -7.72
CA VAL A 189 15.53 -1.88 -8.01
C VAL A 189 16.66 -0.88 -8.27
N ASP A 190 17.66 -0.87 -7.39
CA ASP A 190 18.81 0.04 -7.47
C ASP A 190 19.63 -0.19 -8.76
N ALA A 191 19.81 -1.45 -9.17
CA ALA A 191 20.51 -1.78 -10.42
C ALA A 191 19.77 -1.24 -11.66
N LEU A 192 18.44 -1.34 -11.69
CA LEU A 192 17.63 -0.87 -12.81
C LEU A 192 17.70 0.64 -13.00
N ASP A 193 17.74 1.41 -11.90
CA ASP A 193 17.81 2.88 -11.94
C ASP A 193 19.09 3.39 -12.60
N SER A 194 20.19 2.63 -12.51
CA SER A 194 21.50 3.03 -13.04
C SER A 194 21.77 2.67 -14.50
N GLU A 195 20.99 1.77 -15.10
CA GLU A 195 21.38 1.09 -16.36
C GLU A 195 20.39 1.25 -17.53
N CYS A 196 19.21 1.81 -17.34
CA CYS A 196 18.11 1.72 -18.31
C CYS A 196 17.56 3.07 -18.79
N GLU A 197 17.13 3.11 -20.06
CA GLU A 197 16.29 4.18 -20.60
C GLU A 197 14.93 4.23 -19.89
N ALA A 198 14.32 5.42 -19.77
CA ALA A 198 13.16 5.65 -18.90
C ALA A 198 11.93 4.75 -19.19
N ASP A 199 11.65 4.43 -20.46
CA ASP A 199 10.51 3.58 -20.80
C ASP A 199 10.81 2.08 -20.61
N GLU A 200 12.06 1.66 -20.82
CA GLU A 200 12.49 0.30 -20.52
C GLU A 200 12.50 0.06 -19.01
N LEU A 201 13.00 1.03 -18.24
CA LEU A 201 12.99 1.03 -16.78
C LEU A 201 11.59 0.79 -16.22
N LYS A 202 10.57 1.50 -16.73
CA LYS A 202 9.17 1.30 -16.33
C LYS A 202 8.70 -0.13 -16.55
N VAL A 203 9.00 -0.73 -17.71
CA VAL A 203 8.60 -2.11 -18.04
C VAL A 203 9.30 -3.11 -17.13
N ARG A 204 10.60 -2.95 -16.89
CA ARG A 204 11.38 -3.84 -16.01
C ARG A 204 10.91 -3.75 -14.56
N LEU A 205 10.66 -2.54 -14.04
CA LEU A 205 10.09 -2.33 -12.71
C LEU A 205 8.69 -2.94 -12.57
N LEU A 206 7.82 -2.78 -13.58
CA LEU A 206 6.50 -3.39 -13.60
C LEU A 206 6.57 -4.92 -13.58
N LEU A 207 7.49 -5.51 -14.36
CA LEU A 207 7.72 -6.95 -14.35
C LEU A 207 8.19 -7.43 -12.98
N LEU A 208 9.10 -6.71 -12.34
CA LEU A 208 9.57 -7.03 -10.99
C LEU A 208 8.43 -6.94 -9.96
N CYS A 209 7.60 -5.90 -10.03
CA CYS A 209 6.41 -5.77 -9.18
C CYS A 209 5.45 -6.94 -9.37
N TRP A 210 5.22 -7.37 -10.61
CA TRP A 210 4.38 -8.53 -10.92
C TRP A 210 4.95 -9.80 -10.31
N LEU A 211 6.24 -10.06 -10.50
CA LEU A 211 6.93 -11.25 -9.97
C LEU A 211 6.87 -11.31 -8.43
N ILE A 212 7.13 -10.18 -7.76
CA ILE A 212 7.02 -10.07 -6.30
C ILE A 212 5.57 -10.28 -5.85
N THR A 213 4.60 -9.76 -6.59
CA THR A 213 3.17 -9.96 -6.32
C THR A 213 2.79 -11.44 -6.45
N GLN A 214 3.27 -12.14 -7.48
CA GLN A 214 3.05 -13.59 -7.62
C GLN A 214 3.67 -14.37 -6.46
N ARG A 215 4.88 -13.98 -6.03
CA ARG A 215 5.58 -14.65 -4.92
C ARG A 215 4.90 -14.43 -3.57
N THR A 216 4.41 -13.22 -3.30
CA THR A 216 3.84 -12.83 -2.00
C THR A 216 2.33 -13.02 -1.91
N GLY A 217 1.62 -13.02 -3.05
CA GLY A 217 0.16 -13.12 -3.13
C GLY A 217 -0.44 -14.46 -2.68
N GLY A 218 0.39 -15.46 -2.36
CA GLY A 218 -0.05 -16.76 -1.84
C GLY A 218 -0.59 -16.72 -0.39
N ASP A 219 -0.17 -15.76 0.43
CA ASP A 219 -0.45 -15.79 1.87
C ASP A 219 -1.85 -15.29 2.28
N ASP A 220 -2.58 -14.61 1.39
CA ASP A 220 -3.94 -14.09 1.65
C ASP A 220 -5.07 -15.05 1.22
N GLN A 221 -4.76 -16.30 0.87
CA GLN A 221 -5.73 -17.35 0.52
C GLN A 221 -6.82 -17.61 1.59
N ARG A 222 -6.71 -17.03 2.79
CA ARG A 222 -7.70 -17.22 3.87
C ARG A 222 -8.93 -16.33 3.80
N HIS A 223 -8.93 -15.23 3.04
CA HIS A 223 -10.04 -14.26 3.06
C HIS A 223 -11.00 -14.33 1.86
N PHE A 224 -10.58 -14.85 0.71
CA PHE A 224 -11.46 -15.03 -0.45
C PHE A 224 -11.82 -16.51 -0.64
N ARG A 225 -12.89 -16.97 0.03
CA ARG A 225 -13.36 -18.37 -0.01
C ARG A 225 -13.87 -18.87 -1.37
N TYR A 226 -13.86 -18.05 -2.42
CA TYR A 226 -14.53 -18.36 -3.70
C TYR A 226 -13.69 -18.15 -4.96
N THR A 227 -12.42 -17.73 -4.86
CA THR A 227 -11.55 -17.71 -6.04
C THR A 227 -10.94 -19.09 -6.24
N ALA A 228 -11.11 -19.67 -7.44
CA ALA A 228 -10.45 -20.89 -7.88
C ALA A 228 -8.97 -20.88 -7.43
N SER A 229 -8.49 -22.02 -6.93
CA SER A 229 -7.17 -22.21 -6.32
C SER A 229 -6.08 -21.44 -7.08
N ARG A 230 -5.67 -20.28 -6.58
CA ARG A 230 -4.49 -19.58 -7.10
C ARG A 230 -3.30 -20.52 -6.92
N LYS A 231 -2.66 -20.91 -8.03
CA LYS A 231 -1.49 -21.79 -8.03
C LYS A 231 -0.43 -21.20 -7.09
N VAL A 232 0.16 -22.06 -6.26
CA VAL A 232 1.33 -21.69 -5.46
C VAL A 232 2.43 -21.25 -6.43
N PHE A 233 3.11 -20.15 -6.10
CA PHE A 233 4.21 -19.65 -6.92
C PHE A 233 5.26 -20.73 -7.16
N SER A 234 5.59 -20.98 -8.43
CA SER A 234 6.62 -21.91 -8.86
C SER A 234 7.67 -21.16 -9.67
N VAL A 235 8.92 -21.18 -9.20
CA VAL A 235 10.05 -20.56 -9.90
C VAL A 235 10.21 -21.17 -11.30
N ALA A 236 10.09 -22.49 -11.43
CA ALA A 236 10.27 -23.18 -12.71
C ALA A 236 9.16 -22.83 -13.73
N GLU A 237 7.89 -22.87 -13.31
CA GLU A 237 6.77 -22.50 -14.20
C GLU A 237 6.83 -21.02 -14.60
N THR A 238 7.23 -20.15 -13.67
CA THR A 238 7.40 -18.72 -13.94
C THR A 238 8.53 -18.47 -14.93
N GLN A 239 9.67 -19.15 -14.78
CA GLN A 239 10.78 -19.06 -15.73
C GLN A 239 10.34 -19.46 -17.15
N GLU A 240 9.66 -20.60 -17.28
CA GLU A 240 9.18 -21.08 -18.57
C GLU A 240 8.20 -20.08 -19.21
N THR A 241 7.32 -19.49 -18.39
CA THR A 241 6.36 -18.46 -18.84
C THR A 241 7.08 -17.23 -19.36
N LEU A 242 8.06 -16.70 -18.61
CA LEU A 242 8.85 -15.54 -19.04
C LEU A 242 9.65 -15.84 -20.31
N GLN A 243 10.27 -17.03 -20.40
CA GLN A 243 11.05 -17.44 -21.57
C GLN A 243 10.17 -17.55 -22.81
N ARG A 244 9.01 -18.19 -22.72
CA ARG A 244 8.05 -18.32 -23.83
C ARG A 244 7.56 -16.96 -24.33
N ARG A 245 7.51 -15.96 -23.45
CA ARG A 245 7.07 -14.60 -23.74
C ARG A 245 8.21 -13.65 -24.15
N GLY A 246 9.46 -14.11 -24.13
CA GLY A 246 10.61 -13.25 -24.40
C GLY A 246 10.81 -12.15 -23.36
N LEU A 247 10.35 -12.37 -22.12
CA LEU A 247 10.42 -11.40 -21.02
C LEU A 247 11.55 -11.72 -20.02
N LEU A 248 12.21 -12.87 -20.19
CA LEU A 248 13.20 -13.35 -19.23
C LEU A 248 14.39 -12.38 -19.10
N ASP A 249 14.80 -11.76 -20.21
CA ASP A 249 15.93 -10.84 -20.27
C ASP A 249 15.61 -9.44 -19.69
N LEU A 250 14.34 -9.17 -19.36
CA LEU A 250 13.90 -7.90 -18.75
C LEU A 250 14.08 -7.89 -17.22
N VAL A 251 14.55 -8.97 -16.63
CA VAL A 251 14.79 -9.09 -15.19
C VAL A 251 16.06 -9.89 -14.95
N ASP A 252 16.81 -9.56 -13.90
CA ASP A 252 17.86 -10.45 -13.39
C ASP A 252 17.20 -11.69 -12.77
N TRP A 253 16.87 -12.64 -13.63
CA TRP A 253 16.19 -13.87 -13.24
C TRP A 253 17.00 -14.72 -12.25
N PRO A 254 18.33 -14.92 -12.43
CA PRO A 254 19.14 -15.61 -11.42
C PRO A 254 19.01 -15.02 -10.03
N GLU A 255 19.12 -13.69 -9.90
CA GLU A 255 19.02 -13.02 -8.61
C GLU A 255 17.60 -13.09 -8.03
N PHE A 256 16.59 -12.83 -8.86
CA PHE A 256 15.20 -12.97 -8.45
C PHE A 256 14.89 -14.38 -7.92
N ALA A 257 15.29 -15.41 -8.66
CA ALA A 257 15.05 -16.80 -8.30
C ALA A 257 15.81 -17.20 -7.03
N ARG A 258 17.01 -16.66 -6.82
CA ARG A 258 17.79 -16.86 -5.58
C ARG A 258 17.03 -16.30 -4.38
N ILE A 259 16.59 -15.04 -4.45
CA ILE A 259 15.81 -14.40 -3.39
C ILE A 259 14.50 -15.16 -3.17
N ALA A 260 13.74 -15.44 -4.23
CA ALA A 260 12.43 -16.09 -4.17
C ALA A 260 12.44 -17.49 -3.52
N ARG A 261 13.60 -18.18 -3.54
CA ARG A 261 13.81 -19.49 -2.87
C ARG A 261 14.33 -19.36 -1.44
N SER A 262 14.86 -18.20 -1.06
CA SER A 262 15.40 -17.95 0.28
C SER A 262 14.29 -17.68 1.30
N SER A 263 14.61 -17.81 2.59
CA SER A 263 13.75 -17.37 3.68
C SER A 263 13.39 -15.90 3.60
N ASP A 264 14.27 -15.08 3.02
CA ASP A 264 14.11 -13.63 2.93
C ASP A 264 12.94 -13.25 2.02
N SER A 265 12.52 -14.16 1.12
CA SER A 265 11.33 -13.91 0.29
C SER A 265 9.99 -13.98 1.04
N VAL A 266 9.99 -14.38 2.31
CA VAL A 266 8.79 -14.37 3.16
C VAL A 266 8.60 -12.96 3.69
N ILE A 267 7.83 -12.15 2.95
CA ILE A 267 7.52 -10.77 3.35
C ILE A 267 6.38 -10.78 4.36
N GLU A 268 6.66 -10.35 5.58
CA GLU A 268 5.62 -9.97 6.53
C GLU A 268 5.16 -8.54 6.23
N PHE A 269 3.89 -8.40 5.83
CA PHE A 269 3.24 -7.09 5.70
C PHE A 269 2.58 -6.69 7.02
N PHE A 270 2.89 -5.50 7.49
CA PHE A 270 2.13 -4.88 8.57
C PHE A 270 0.71 -4.56 8.09
N ASP A 271 -0.26 -5.36 8.55
CA ASP A 271 -1.67 -5.20 8.26
C ASP A 271 -2.43 -4.94 9.57
N THR A 272 -2.91 -3.72 9.73
CA THR A 272 -3.65 -3.26 10.92
C THR A 272 -4.99 -3.99 11.09
N ARG A 273 -5.49 -4.66 10.04
CA ARG A 273 -6.72 -5.45 10.02
C ARG A 273 -6.50 -6.90 10.40
N LYS A 274 -5.26 -7.42 10.30
CA LYS A 274 -4.93 -8.80 10.71
C LYS A 274 -5.04 -8.89 12.22
N TRP A 275 -6.23 -9.28 12.68
CA TRP A 275 -6.48 -9.62 14.06
C TRP A 275 -5.78 -10.94 14.38
N GLN A 276 -4.49 -10.87 14.76
CA GLN A 276 -3.88 -12.03 15.38
C GLN A 276 -4.62 -12.27 16.71
N ARG A 277 -5.29 -13.43 16.79
CA ARG A 277 -5.72 -14.04 18.05
C ARG A 277 -4.47 -14.32 18.89
N TRP A 278 -3.86 -13.31 19.49
CA TRP A 278 -2.84 -13.49 20.53
C TRP A 278 -3.54 -13.95 21.80
N GLY A 279 -3.89 -15.23 21.79
CA GLY A 279 -4.60 -15.91 22.85
C GLY A 279 -4.47 -17.41 22.61
N GLY A 280 -3.24 -17.90 22.51
CA GLY A 280 -3.00 -19.33 22.38
C GLY A 280 -1.63 -19.68 21.83
N ARG A 281 -0.71 -19.96 22.77
CA ARG A 281 0.61 -20.59 22.64
C ARG A 281 1.78 -19.61 22.55
N TYR A 282 2.71 -19.81 23.48
CA TYR A 282 3.92 -19.07 23.77
C TYR A 282 3.72 -17.81 24.64
N GLY A 283 3.15 -18.03 25.82
CA GLY A 283 3.71 -17.40 27.01
C GLY A 283 4.99 -18.14 27.36
N LEU A 284 6.12 -17.45 27.25
CA LEU A 284 7.37 -17.68 27.97
C LEU A 284 8.24 -16.44 27.74
N LEU A 285 8.05 -15.44 28.58
CA LEU A 285 9.08 -14.70 29.31
C LEU A 285 8.43 -14.11 30.57
#